data_AF-A0A953GKZ3-F1
#
_entry.id   AF-A0A953GKZ3-F1
#
_cell.length_a   1.000
_cell.length_b   1.000
_cell.length_c   1.000
_cell.angle_alpha   90.00
_cell.angle_beta   90.00
_cell.angle_gamma   90.00
#
_symmetry.space_group_name_H-M   'P 1'
#
loop_
_entity.id
_entity.type
_entity.pdbx_description
1 polymer ?
#
loop_
_entity_poly.entity_id
_entity_poly.type
_entity_poly.pdbx_seq_one_letter_code
_entity_poly.pdbx_strand_id
1 'polypeptide(L)'
;MMIRRFSHWLFVIFGAVYLVNRLWLRPSGFAFVDFYLNDLLCMPLVLYCTRICMVLIYSAPNLHIPVKYIVVATFYLGWVFEWLLPAWSPRYTADPFDLLMYIFGALLFLFWQRLFVQKLQAG
;
A
#
# COMPACT_ATOMS: atom_id res chain seq x y z
N MET A 1 -9.71 -24.27 3.45
CA MET A 1 -10.11 -23.30 4.50
C MET A 1 -8.92 -22.63 5.22
N MET A 2 -7.73 -23.25 5.28
CA MET A 2 -6.58 -22.75 6.06
C MET A 2 -5.76 -21.61 5.39
N ILE A 3 -5.88 -21.41 4.07
CA ILE A 3 -5.11 -20.40 3.32
C ILE A 3 -5.66 -18.97 3.49
N ARG A 4 -6.92 -18.79 3.94
CA ARG A 4 -7.50 -17.45 4.19
C ARG A 4 -6.73 -16.66 5.25
N ARG A 5 -6.01 -17.32 6.16
CA ARG A 5 -5.34 -16.66 7.29
C ARG A 5 -4.03 -15.98 6.89
N PHE A 6 -3.30 -16.51 5.91
CA PHE A 6 -1.96 -16.01 5.52
C PHE A 6 -1.97 -14.66 4.81
N SER A 7 -3.04 -14.34 4.07
CA SER A 7 -3.20 -13.06 3.35
C SER A 7 -3.08 -11.84 4.26
N HIS A 8 -3.54 -11.94 5.50
CA HIS A 8 -3.61 -10.81 6.41
C HIS A 8 -2.28 -10.54 7.13
N TRP A 9 -1.35 -11.49 7.16
CA TRP A 9 -0.07 -11.34 7.87
C TRP A 9 0.82 -10.29 7.21
N LEU A 10 0.83 -10.22 5.87
CA LEU A 10 1.61 -9.20 5.17
C LEU A 10 1.09 -7.79 5.45
N PHE A 11 -0.24 -7.63 5.52
CA PHE A 11 -0.84 -6.37 5.96
C PHE A 11 -0.44 -6.02 7.40
N VAL A 12 -0.48 -6.99 8.31
CA VAL A 12 -0.05 -6.79 9.71
C VAL A 12 1.44 -6.46 9.80
N ILE A 13 2.29 -7.12 9.00
CA ILE A 13 3.73 -6.85 8.94
C ILE A 13 3.99 -5.45 8.41
N PHE A 14 3.39 -5.06 7.27
CA PHE A 14 3.55 -3.69 6.75
C PHE A 14 3.02 -2.64 7.72
N GLY A 15 1.91 -2.92 8.40
CA GLY A 15 1.36 -2.03 9.42
C GLY A 15 2.27 -1.92 10.64
N ALA A 16 2.84 -3.02 11.10
CA ALA A 16 3.80 -3.05 12.20
C ALA A 16 5.08 -2.30 11.84
N VAL A 17 5.63 -2.52 10.63
CA VAL A 17 6.82 -1.80 10.15
C VAL A 17 6.53 -0.30 10.07
N TYR A 18 5.37 0.10 9.56
CA TYR A 18 4.95 1.50 9.54
C TYR A 18 4.86 2.10 10.95
N LEU A 19 4.23 1.40 11.90
CA LEU A 19 4.10 1.87 13.29
C LEU A 19 5.45 1.99 13.99
N VAL A 20 6.31 0.98 13.85
CA VAL A 20 7.67 1.00 14.41
C VAL A 20 8.48 2.14 13.78
N ASN A 21 8.38 2.32 12.46
CA ASN A 21 9.07 3.43 11.79
C ASN A 21 8.60 4.79 12.30
N ARG A 22 7.28 4.95 12.44
CA ARG A 22 6.66 6.21 12.84
C ARG A 22 6.90 6.57 14.31
N LEU A 23 6.93 5.59 15.21
CA LEU A 23 6.98 5.83 16.64
C LEU A 23 8.39 5.74 17.22
N TRP A 24 9.25 4.88 16.66
CA TRP A 24 10.52 4.50 17.30
C TRP A 24 11.74 4.76 16.42
N LEU A 25 11.66 4.51 15.11
CA LEU A 25 12.86 4.60 14.27
C LEU A 25 13.16 6.03 13.81
N ARG A 26 12.18 6.92 13.63
CA ARG A 26 12.47 8.29 13.16
C ARG A 26 12.93 9.21 14.32
N PRO A 27 14.10 9.89 14.19
CA PRO A 27 15.08 9.81 13.10
C PRO A 27 16.07 8.64 13.28
N SER A 28 16.24 7.85 12.21
CA SER A 28 17.03 6.61 12.25
C SER A 28 18.49 6.83 11.82
N GLY A 29 18.77 7.96 11.16
CA GLY A 29 20.07 8.27 10.57
C GLY A 29 20.24 7.69 9.15
N PHE A 30 19.27 6.92 8.65
CA PHE A 30 19.24 6.42 7.28
C PHE A 30 18.20 7.17 6.45
N ALA A 31 18.66 7.95 5.47
CA ALA A 31 17.81 8.80 4.64
C ALA A 31 16.63 8.02 4.00
N PHE A 32 16.84 6.78 3.57
CA PHE A 32 15.76 5.99 2.97
C PHE A 32 14.62 5.67 3.95
N VAL A 33 14.94 5.36 5.20
CA VAL A 33 13.95 5.02 6.25
C VAL A 33 13.19 6.26 6.70
N ASP A 34 13.92 7.36 6.82
CA ASP A 34 13.42 8.64 7.32
C ASP A 34 12.56 9.39 6.29
N PHE A 35 12.84 9.23 4.99
CA PHE A 35 12.05 9.85 3.92
C PHE A 35 11.11 8.85 3.25
N TYR A 36 11.63 7.82 2.58
CA TYR A 36 10.88 7.04 1.59
C TYR A 36 10.16 5.77 2.09
N LEU A 37 10.55 5.19 3.23
CA LEU A 37 10.01 3.90 3.68
C LEU A 37 8.49 3.95 3.91
N ASN A 38 7.97 5.06 4.46
CA ASN A 38 6.54 5.18 4.70
C ASN A 38 5.75 5.32 3.40
N ASP A 39 6.31 6.02 2.41
CA ASP A 39 5.70 6.18 1.09
C ASP A 39 5.63 4.86 0.34
N LEU A 40 6.70 4.05 0.44
CA LEU A 40 6.72 2.68 -0.10
C LEU A 40 5.61 1.80 0.52
N LEU A 41 5.39 1.93 1.84
CA LEU A 41 4.40 1.15 2.58
C LEU A 41 2.96 1.65 2.41
N CYS A 42 2.76 2.89 1.95
CA CYS A 42 1.45 3.52 1.79
C CYS A 42 0.54 2.70 0.86
N MET A 43 0.98 2.44 -0.37
CA MET A 43 0.16 1.76 -1.37
C MET A 43 -0.20 0.32 -1.01
N PRO A 44 0.73 -0.53 -0.51
CA PRO A 44 0.37 -1.85 0.01
C PRO A 44 -0.72 -1.75 1.08
N LEU A 45 -0.54 -0.90 2.08
CA LEU A 45 -1.49 -0.76 3.18
C LEU A 45 -2.88 -0.33 2.72
N VAL A 46 -2.97 0.71 1.88
CA VAL A 46 -4.25 1.19 1.35
C VAL A 46 -4.93 0.11 0.52
N LEU A 47 -4.22 -0.52 -0.42
CA LEU A 47 -4.81 -1.53 -1.31
C LEU A 47 -5.24 -2.80 -0.56
N TYR A 48 -4.48 -3.24 0.45
CA TYR A 48 -4.89 -4.32 1.34
C TYR A 48 -6.14 -3.95 2.13
N CYS A 49 -6.19 -2.76 2.73
CA CYS A 49 -7.38 -2.26 3.43
C CYS A 49 -8.59 -2.25 2.49
N THR A 50 -8.46 -1.66 1.30
CA THR A 50 -9.51 -1.62 0.30
C THR A 50 -10.00 -3.02 -0.05
N ARG A 51 -9.08 -3.98 -0.28
CA ARG A 51 -9.46 -5.37 -0.54
C ARG A 51 -10.22 -5.99 0.63
N ILE A 52 -9.75 -5.82 1.86
CA ILE A 52 -10.42 -6.34 3.06
C ILE A 52 -11.84 -5.78 3.13
N CYS A 53 -12.01 -4.46 2.97
CA CYS A 53 -13.33 -3.82 2.94
C CYS A 53 -14.21 -4.41 1.84
N MET A 54 -13.71 -4.57 0.61
CA MET A 54 -14.48 -5.15 -0.49
C MET A 54 -14.89 -6.60 -0.21
N VAL A 55 -13.99 -7.43 0.33
CA VAL A 55 -14.29 -8.82 0.70
C VAL A 55 -15.37 -8.89 1.78
N LEU A 56 -15.34 -7.98 2.76
CA LEU A 56 -16.35 -7.91 3.82
C LEU A 56 -17.70 -7.44 3.29
N ILE A 57 -17.74 -6.39 2.47
CA ILE A 57 -18.97 -5.81 1.92
C ILE A 57 -19.65 -6.79 0.97
N TYR A 58 -18.90 -7.37 0.03
CA TYR A 58 -19.45 -8.26 -0.99
C TYR A 58 -19.48 -9.74 -0.57
N SER A 59 -19.00 -10.06 0.64
CA SER A 59 -18.86 -11.45 1.13
C SER A 59 -18.14 -12.38 0.13
N ALA A 60 -17.26 -11.82 -0.69
CA ALA A 60 -16.59 -12.51 -1.80
C ALA A 60 -15.10 -12.72 -1.48
N PRO A 61 -14.69 -13.86 -0.87
CA PRO A 61 -13.33 -14.07 -0.39
C PRO A 61 -12.26 -14.06 -1.48
N ASN A 62 -12.65 -14.36 -2.72
CA ASN A 62 -11.79 -14.45 -3.89
C ASN A 62 -11.75 -13.14 -4.70
N LEU A 63 -12.39 -12.09 -4.19
CA LEU A 63 -12.37 -10.79 -4.84
C LEU A 63 -10.94 -10.26 -4.89
N HIS A 64 -10.53 -9.86 -6.08
CA HIS A 64 -9.25 -9.23 -6.36
C HIS A 64 -9.53 -7.85 -6.97
N ILE A 65 -8.63 -6.91 -6.75
CA ILE A 65 -8.74 -5.57 -7.33
C ILE A 65 -8.15 -5.64 -8.74
N PRO A 66 -8.93 -5.32 -9.80
CA PRO A 66 -8.39 -5.29 -11.15
C PRO A 66 -7.23 -4.30 -11.28
N VAL A 67 -6.21 -4.66 -12.06
CA VAL A 67 -4.98 -3.87 -12.22
C VAL A 67 -5.27 -2.41 -12.60
N LYS A 68 -6.27 -2.18 -13.46
CA LYS A 68 -6.71 -0.83 -13.86
C LYS A 68 -7.06 0.06 -12.66
N TYR A 69 -7.75 -0.48 -11.64
CA TYR A 69 -8.12 0.31 -10.46
C TYR A 69 -6.93 0.56 -9.54
N ILE A 70 -5.98 -0.37 -9.48
CA ILE A 70 -4.73 -0.18 -8.72
C ILE A 70 -3.91 0.95 -9.35
N VAL A 71 -3.76 0.94 -10.68
CA VAL A 71 -3.06 2.01 -11.42
C VAL A 71 -3.73 3.35 -11.18
N VAL A 72 -5.05 3.44 -11.34
CA VAL A 72 -5.81 4.68 -11.09
C VAL A 72 -5.63 5.15 -9.65
N ALA A 73 -5.75 4.26 -8.66
CA ALA A 73 -5.58 4.61 -7.25
C ALA A 73 -4.16 5.11 -6.94
N THR A 74 -3.13 4.50 -7.55
CA THR A 74 -1.72 4.89 -7.36
C THR A 74 -1.46 6.31 -7.87
N PHE A 75 -1.87 6.59 -9.11
CA PHE A 75 -1.71 7.93 -9.69
C PHE A 75 -2.60 8.97 -9.02
N TYR A 76 -3.81 8.59 -8.60
CA TYR A 76 -4.68 9.47 -7.85
C TYR A 76 -4.08 9.86 -6.49
N LEU A 77 -3.60 8.89 -5.71
CA LEU A 77 -2.95 9.17 -4.42
C LEU A 77 -1.65 9.94 -4.61
N GLY A 78 -0.81 9.54 -5.55
CA GLY A 78 0.39 10.30 -5.91
C GLY A 78 0.06 11.74 -6.28
N TRP A 79 -0.97 11.99 -7.08
CA TRP A 79 -1.39 13.34 -7.42
C TRP A 79 -1.85 14.14 -6.20
N VAL A 80 -2.61 13.51 -5.30
CA VAL A 80 -3.09 14.14 -4.07
C VAL A 80 -1.94 14.51 -3.14
N PHE A 81 -0.99 13.60 -2.92
CA PHE A 81 0.14 13.83 -2.01
C PHE A 81 1.18 14.79 -2.58
N GLU A 82 1.42 14.75 -3.90
CA GLU A 82 2.45 15.55 -4.55
C GLU A 82 1.99 16.95 -4.96
N TRP A 83 0.73 17.11 -5.38
CA TRP A 83 0.27 18.38 -5.93
C TRP A 83 -0.83 19.01 -5.10
N LEU A 84 -1.82 18.23 -4.63
CA LEU A 84 -2.96 18.80 -3.91
C LEU A 84 -2.57 19.26 -2.50
N LEU A 85 -1.86 18.41 -1.73
CA LEU A 85 -1.50 18.72 -0.36
C LEU A 85 -0.49 19.87 -0.22
N PRO A 86 0.60 19.94 -1.00
CA PRO A 86 1.53 21.08 -0.95
C PRO A 86 0.88 22.40 -1.35
N ALA A 87 -0.11 22.36 -2.25
CA ALA A 87 -0.88 23.55 -2.63
C ALA A 87 -1.77 24.07 -1.49
N TRP A 88 -2.17 23.21 -0.54
CA TRP A 88 -3.04 23.58 0.58
C TRP A 88 -2.29 23.83 1.89
N SER A 89 -1.14 23.19 2.08
CA SER A 89 -0.36 23.33 3.30
C SER A 89 1.15 23.28 2.99
N PRO A 90 1.91 24.31 3.40
CA PRO A 90 3.37 24.35 3.23
C PRO A 90 4.11 23.30 4.07
N ARG A 91 3.40 22.48 4.84
CA ARG A 91 3.95 21.35 5.58
C ARG A 91 4.36 20.20 4.65
N TYR A 92 3.77 20.10 3.46
CA TYR A 92 4.04 19.04 2.50
C TYR A 92 4.99 19.54 1.43
N THR A 93 6.04 18.77 1.19
CA THR A 93 7.00 19.01 0.11
C THR A 93 6.60 18.15 -1.07
N ALA A 94 6.51 18.73 -2.26
CA ALA A 94 6.39 17.94 -3.48
C ALA A 94 7.75 17.29 -3.78
N ASP A 95 7.82 15.98 -3.70
CA ASP A 95 8.94 15.16 -4.15
C ASP A 95 8.44 14.09 -5.14
N PRO A 96 8.64 14.28 -6.46
CA PRO A 96 8.25 13.29 -7.46
C PRO A 96 8.84 11.88 -7.23
N PHE A 97 9.87 11.75 -6.38
CA PHE A 97 10.41 10.45 -5.99
C PHE A 97 9.43 9.65 -5.11
N ASP A 98 8.54 10.31 -4.37
CA ASP A 98 7.49 9.65 -3.57
C ASP A 98 6.47 8.94 -4.47
N LEU A 99 6.18 9.48 -5.66
CA LEU A 99 5.38 8.79 -6.67
C LEU A 99 6.03 7.46 -7.09
N LEU A 100 7.37 7.40 -7.21
CA LEU A 100 8.05 6.14 -7.50
C LEU A 100 7.88 5.15 -6.35
N MET A 101 7.96 5.60 -5.10
CA MET A 101 7.72 4.76 -3.93
C MET A 101 6.29 4.22 -3.90
N TYR A 102 5.29 5.04 -4.25
CA TYR A 102 3.91 4.60 -4.41
C TYR A 102 3.77 3.53 -5.51
N ILE A 103 4.42 3.73 -6.66
CA ILE A 103 4.42 2.73 -7.74
C ILE A 103 5.04 1.41 -7.27
N PHE A 104 6.19 1.44 -6.60
CA PHE A 104 6.82 0.23 -6.06
C PHE A 104 5.94 -0.47 -5.02
N GLY A 105 5.29 0.30 -4.15
CA GLY A 105 4.33 -0.23 -3.20
C GLY A 105 3.12 -0.89 -3.87
N ALA A 106 2.58 -0.28 -4.93
CA ALA A 106 1.49 -0.86 -5.72
C ALA A 106 1.92 -2.14 -6.44
N LEU A 107 3.15 -2.20 -6.96
CA LEU A 107 3.72 -3.40 -7.57
C LEU A 107 3.88 -4.54 -6.56
N LEU A 108 4.29 -4.23 -5.32
CA LEU A 108 4.39 -5.20 -4.24
C LEU A 108 3.03 -5.85 -3.93
N PHE A 109 1.98 -5.03 -3.86
CA PHE A 109 0.61 -5.52 -3.70
C PHE A 109 0.16 -6.36 -4.90
N LEU A 110 0.45 -5.93 -6.13
CA LEU A 110 0.11 -6.67 -7.35
C LEU A 110 0.76 -8.04 -7.41
N PHE A 111 2.05 -8.12 -7.07
CA PHE A 111 2.80 -9.37 -7.00
C PHE A 111 2.16 -10.32 -5.99
N TRP A 112 1.88 -9.81 -4.80
CA TRP A 112 1.18 -10.58 -3.77
C TRP A 112 -0.21 -11.06 -4.25
N GLN A 113 -1.02 -10.19 -4.83
CA GLN A 113 -2.36 -10.53 -5.29
C GLN A 113 -2.33 -11.63 -6.36
N ARG A 114 -1.39 -11.56 -7.31
CA ARG A 114 -1.21 -12.60 -8.33
C ARG A 114 -0.80 -13.94 -7.73
N LEU A 115 0.14 -13.94 -6.79
CA LEU A 115 0.64 -15.17 -6.19
C LEU A 115 -0.39 -15.87 -5.29
N PHE A 116 -1.12 -15.10 -4.49
CA PHE A 116 -1.94 -15.68 -3.41
C PHE A 116 -3.43 -15.64 -3.68
N VAL A 117 -3.95 -14.64 -4.40
CA VAL A 117 -5.40 -14.50 -4.63
C VAL A 117 -5.81 -15.18 -5.93
N GLN A 118 -5.07 -14.99 -7.02
CA GLN A 118 -5.43 -15.59 -8.31
C GLN A 118 -5.17 -17.10 -8.37
N LYS A 119 -4.09 -17.61 -7.73
CA LYS A 119 -3.84 -19.06 -7.62
C LYS A 119 -4.97 -19.82 -6.89
N LEU A 120 -5.68 -19.17 -5.97
CA LEU A 120 -6.83 -19.77 -5.28
C LEU A 120 -8.09 -19.90 -6.16
N GLN A 121 -8.12 -19.23 -7.30
CA GLN A 121 -9.24 -19.33 -8.26
C GLN A 121 -8.99 -20.41 -9.33
N ALA A 122 -7.75 -20.89 -9.47
CA ALA A 122 -7.32 -21.79 -10.53
C ALA A 122 -7.14 -23.26 -10.09
N GLY A 123 -7.37 -23.57 -8.81
CA GLY A 123 -7.34 -24.94 -8.26
C GLY A 123 -8.55 -25.18 -7.37
#